data_AF-A0A916HU10-F1
#
_entry.id   AF-A0A916HU10-F1
#
_cell.length_a   1.000
_cell.length_b   1.000
_cell.length_c   1.000
_cell.angle_alpha   90.00
_cell.angle_beta   90.00
_cell.angle_gamma   90.00
#
_symmetry.space_group_name_H-M   'P 1'
#
loop_
_entity.id
_entity.type
_entity.pdbx_description
1 polymer ?
#
loop_
_entity_poly.entity_id
_entity_poly.type
_entity_poly.pdbx_seq_one_letter_code
_entity_poly.pdbx_strand_id
1 'polypeptide(L)'
;MTQRFAFCPWQFREKATPQEREQQRAFHDRLVATGRFALGEDAYVSPLAGIEVTRLALGARSFVGGFAYLSHDVAMGADCSINPFAVVRGRVRAGNGVRIASHASVVGFNHRSEDTSTAIHDQGEISKGIAIGDDVWIGANAVVVDGVRIGSHAIVAAGAVVTRDVAEWQIVGGNPARPLRDRRGATQDGDARPAEGAPHDVAPAAPVRRPVRESIATRLASFGARVAEQWPAIVARCRADRPEGIAFVDRPGAKLSGVRPLADAVEIAAMFGALPPALERDALVAQFQAAQDPASGMPFDPWRRPREGYAWDAMGDIHTAYMVLSAGYALECLGATFRAPIAGAHRMPPERMAALMNALPWREQAWAAGAWIDSLGTALAINRVRFGLDGPVATLFELLAQHCQPHTGLWGQPDSRNGWLQPVNGAYRIVRGTYAQFGRRVPHPESAVDTLHAHIRQFGDFAERGVDACNVLDVVHPIRFLGGATAHRRDEGLAFIERQVPRILARWVDGAGFGFAAADAPGLQGTEMWLAIVATAADALGEGATLGFSPRGVHRLDPFVRDER
;
A
#
# COMPACT_ATOMS: atom_id res chain seq x y z
N MET A 1 -8.13 -5.14 -42.79
CA MET A 1 -7.56 -4.42 -41.63
C MET A 1 -6.96 -5.38 -40.65
N THR A 2 -5.72 -5.13 -40.28
CA THR A 2 -5.00 -5.85 -39.23
C THR A 2 -5.71 -5.65 -37.89
N GLN A 3 -6.00 -6.73 -37.14
CA GLN A 3 -6.68 -6.65 -35.83
C GLN A 3 -5.95 -5.72 -34.83
N ARG A 4 -4.67 -5.45 -35.05
CA ARG A 4 -3.82 -4.56 -34.24
C ARG A 4 -4.48 -3.21 -33.91
N PHE A 5 -4.95 -2.46 -34.92
CA PHE A 5 -5.45 -1.10 -34.70
C PHE A 5 -6.83 -1.06 -34.04
N ALA A 6 -7.55 -2.19 -34.01
CA ALA A 6 -8.74 -2.29 -33.19
C ALA A 6 -8.41 -2.15 -31.70
N PHE A 7 -7.32 -2.77 -31.23
CA PHE A 7 -6.94 -2.72 -29.81
C PHE A 7 -5.93 -1.62 -29.47
N CYS A 8 -5.20 -1.13 -30.48
CA CYS A 8 -4.22 -0.06 -30.34
C CYS A 8 -4.50 1.12 -31.31
N PRO A 9 -5.72 1.71 -31.31
CA PRO A 9 -6.11 2.75 -32.28
C PRO A 9 -5.26 4.02 -32.22
N TRP A 10 -4.66 4.33 -31.07
CA TRP A 10 -3.74 5.47 -30.91
C TRP A 10 -2.48 5.35 -31.79
N GLN A 11 -2.12 4.15 -32.23
CA GLN A 11 -0.98 3.93 -33.13
C GLN A 11 -1.35 4.10 -34.61
N PHE A 12 -2.64 4.16 -34.97
CA PHE A 12 -3.08 4.15 -36.37
C PHE A 12 -2.49 5.32 -37.16
N ARG A 13 -2.56 6.54 -36.61
CA ARG A 13 -2.08 7.76 -37.28
C ARG A 13 -0.59 7.73 -37.60
N GLU A 14 0.21 7.03 -36.80
CA GLU A 14 1.67 7.02 -36.94
C GLU A 14 2.18 5.77 -37.64
N LYS A 15 1.52 4.62 -37.42
CA LYS A 15 2.03 3.31 -37.82
C LYS A 15 1.22 2.62 -38.92
N ALA A 16 0.05 3.14 -39.30
CA ALA A 16 -0.74 2.54 -40.37
C ALA A 16 -0.07 2.78 -41.73
N THR A 17 0.03 1.68 -42.49
CA THR A 17 0.45 1.67 -43.89
C THR A 17 -0.52 2.48 -44.76
N PRO A 18 -0.10 2.95 -45.96
CA PRO A 18 -0.99 3.65 -46.89
C PRO A 18 -2.26 2.84 -47.22
N GLN A 19 -2.12 1.53 -47.39
CA GLN A 19 -3.24 0.61 -47.66
C GLN A 19 -4.21 0.54 -46.47
N GLU A 20 -3.73 0.45 -45.23
CA GLU A 20 -4.60 0.45 -44.05
C GLU A 20 -5.33 1.79 -43.87
N ARG A 21 -4.68 2.90 -44.21
CA ARG A 21 -5.32 4.23 -44.23
C ARG A 21 -6.41 4.34 -45.28
N GLU A 22 -6.17 3.80 -46.47
CA GLU A 22 -7.17 3.73 -47.52
C GLU A 22 -8.35 2.84 -47.12
N GLN A 23 -8.09 1.68 -46.50
CA GLN A 23 -9.14 0.81 -45.95
C GLN A 23 -9.97 1.54 -44.88
N GLN A 24 -9.34 2.33 -44.00
CA GLN A 24 -10.04 3.12 -42.98
C GLN A 24 -10.87 4.22 -43.60
N ARG A 25 -10.35 4.95 -44.59
CA ARG A 25 -11.13 5.96 -45.32
C ARG A 25 -12.34 5.33 -46.02
N ALA A 26 -12.15 4.23 -46.74
CA ALA A 26 -13.26 3.52 -47.37
C ALA A 26 -14.32 3.04 -46.36
N PHE A 27 -13.91 2.60 -45.16
CA PHE A 27 -14.85 2.25 -44.08
C PHE A 27 -15.57 3.50 -43.53
N HIS A 28 -14.83 4.59 -43.33
CA HIS A 28 -15.34 5.88 -42.91
C HIS A 28 -16.43 6.42 -43.85
N ASP A 29 -16.14 6.41 -45.15
CA ASP A 29 -17.06 6.89 -46.19
C ASP A 29 -18.35 6.07 -46.20
N ARG A 30 -18.26 4.75 -46.01
CA ARG A 30 -19.45 3.89 -45.85
C ARG A 30 -20.28 4.25 -44.63
N LEU A 31 -19.65 4.53 -43.49
CA LEU A 31 -20.36 4.95 -42.28
C LEU A 31 -21.05 6.30 -42.49
N VAL A 32 -20.34 7.29 -43.03
CA VAL A 32 -20.87 8.64 -43.31
C VAL A 32 -22.02 8.61 -44.32
N ALA A 33 -21.93 7.77 -45.36
CA ALA A 33 -22.98 7.60 -46.37
C ALA A 33 -24.33 7.14 -45.80
N THR A 34 -24.36 6.53 -44.60
CA THR A 34 -25.63 6.18 -43.91
C THR A 34 -26.41 7.40 -43.40
N GLY A 35 -25.79 8.59 -43.38
CA GLY A 35 -26.35 9.81 -42.81
C GLY A 35 -26.36 9.86 -41.28
N ARG A 36 -25.95 8.78 -40.59
CA ARG A 36 -25.92 8.70 -39.13
C ARG A 36 -24.60 9.14 -38.51
N PHE A 37 -23.54 9.25 -39.32
CA PHE A 37 -22.17 9.48 -38.83
C PHE A 37 -21.65 10.83 -39.33
N ALA A 38 -21.06 11.60 -38.43
CA ALA A 38 -20.30 12.81 -38.72
C ALA A 38 -18.93 12.67 -38.08
N LEU A 39 -17.92 12.37 -38.88
CA LEU A 39 -16.62 11.96 -38.38
C LEU A 39 -15.54 12.91 -38.88
N GLY A 40 -14.71 13.41 -37.97
CA GLY A 40 -13.69 14.42 -38.23
C GLY A 40 -12.45 13.86 -38.91
N GLU A 41 -11.59 14.78 -39.36
CA GLU A 41 -10.30 14.45 -39.95
C GLU A 41 -9.44 13.56 -39.03
N ASP A 42 -8.82 12.53 -39.59
CA ASP A 42 -8.01 11.54 -38.86
C ASP A 42 -8.75 10.79 -37.73
N ALA A 43 -10.08 10.80 -37.71
CA ALA A 43 -10.83 9.96 -36.79
C ALA A 43 -10.69 8.47 -37.15
N TYR A 44 -10.56 7.63 -36.14
CA TYR A 44 -10.49 6.18 -36.31
C TYR A 44 -11.71 5.49 -35.66
N VAL A 45 -12.38 4.62 -36.41
CA VAL A 45 -13.46 3.77 -35.90
C VAL A 45 -13.06 2.33 -36.19
N SER A 46 -12.93 1.54 -35.13
CA SER A 46 -12.64 0.11 -35.29
C SER A 46 -13.80 -0.62 -35.96
N PRO A 47 -13.54 -1.45 -36.99
CA PRO A 47 -14.56 -2.35 -37.54
C PRO A 47 -15.06 -3.41 -36.55
N LEU A 48 -14.36 -3.60 -35.42
CA LEU A 48 -14.76 -4.53 -34.35
C LEU A 48 -15.62 -3.84 -33.27
N ALA A 49 -15.87 -2.54 -33.37
CA ALA A 49 -16.78 -1.85 -32.45
C ALA A 49 -18.24 -2.23 -32.77
N GLY A 50 -19.05 -2.45 -31.74
CA GLY A 50 -20.49 -2.59 -31.88
C GLY A 50 -21.11 -1.19 -31.94
N ILE A 51 -21.66 -0.78 -33.09
CA ILE A 51 -22.20 0.57 -33.26
C ILE A 51 -23.65 0.50 -33.72
N GLU A 52 -24.57 0.82 -32.81
CA GLU A 52 -26.03 0.84 -32.99
C GLU A 52 -26.59 2.25 -32.68
N VAL A 53 -25.97 3.26 -33.29
CA VAL A 53 -26.30 4.67 -33.06
C VAL A 53 -27.43 5.15 -33.95
N THR A 54 -28.27 6.03 -33.42
CA THR A 54 -29.13 6.91 -34.22
C THR A 54 -28.30 8.03 -34.84
N ARG A 55 -27.32 8.55 -34.09
CA ARG A 55 -26.31 9.51 -34.56
C ARG A 55 -25.00 9.34 -33.81
N LEU A 56 -23.88 9.34 -34.54
CA LEU A 56 -22.53 9.47 -33.97
C LEU A 56 -21.84 10.67 -34.59
N ALA A 57 -21.54 11.68 -33.77
CA ALA A 57 -20.61 12.74 -34.14
C ALA A 57 -19.29 12.54 -33.38
N LEU A 58 -18.17 12.47 -34.09
CA LEU A 58 -16.86 12.23 -33.52
C LEU A 58 -15.87 13.21 -34.14
N GLY A 59 -15.32 14.12 -33.35
CA GLY A 59 -14.41 15.16 -33.85
C GLY A 59 -13.05 14.62 -34.32
N ALA A 60 -12.25 15.51 -34.92
CA ALA A 60 -10.96 15.17 -35.52
C ALA A 60 -10.01 14.48 -34.53
N ARG A 61 -9.14 13.59 -35.03
CA ARG A 61 -8.13 12.84 -34.26
C ARG A 61 -8.67 12.04 -33.08
N SER A 62 -9.96 11.73 -33.09
CA SER A 62 -10.59 10.90 -32.06
C SER A 62 -10.66 9.44 -32.49
N PHE A 63 -10.84 8.52 -31.54
CA PHE A 63 -10.98 7.11 -31.90
C PHE A 63 -12.01 6.32 -31.09
N VAL A 64 -12.52 5.26 -31.74
CA VAL A 64 -13.34 4.19 -31.14
C VAL A 64 -12.59 2.86 -31.29
N GLY A 65 -12.23 2.27 -30.15
CA GLY A 65 -11.53 0.99 -30.06
C GLY A 65 -12.43 -0.22 -30.36
N GLY A 66 -11.79 -1.36 -30.60
CA GLY A 66 -12.46 -2.64 -30.87
C GLY A 66 -13.30 -3.10 -29.69
N PHE A 67 -14.45 -3.68 -29.99
CA PHE A 67 -15.46 -4.11 -29.01
C PHE A 67 -15.97 -3.02 -28.07
N ALA A 68 -15.67 -1.74 -28.33
CA ALA A 68 -16.46 -0.68 -27.73
C ALA A 68 -17.90 -0.80 -28.25
N TYR A 69 -18.88 -0.60 -27.37
CA TYR A 69 -20.30 -0.64 -27.75
C TYR A 69 -20.92 0.75 -27.62
N LEU A 70 -21.38 1.29 -28.75
CA LEU A 70 -22.03 2.59 -28.85
C LEU A 70 -23.47 2.41 -29.31
N SER A 71 -24.43 3.08 -28.67
CA SER A 71 -25.82 3.09 -29.12
C SER A 71 -26.49 4.45 -28.89
N HIS A 72 -27.61 4.70 -29.57
CA HIS A 72 -28.36 5.96 -29.50
C HIS A 72 -27.59 7.17 -30.05
N ASP A 73 -27.56 8.30 -29.32
CA ASP A 73 -27.06 9.58 -29.83
C ASP A 73 -25.83 10.01 -29.04
N VAL A 74 -24.66 9.86 -29.68
CA VAL A 74 -23.35 10.16 -29.09
C VAL A 74 -22.67 11.25 -29.90
N ALA A 75 -22.28 12.34 -29.24
CA ALA A 75 -21.46 13.37 -29.85
C ALA A 75 -20.23 13.66 -28.98
N MET A 76 -19.05 13.62 -29.58
CA MET A 76 -17.78 13.92 -28.94
C MET A 76 -16.98 14.91 -29.79
N GLY A 77 -16.25 15.80 -29.13
CA GLY A 77 -15.35 16.77 -29.77
C GLY A 77 -14.12 16.13 -30.40
N ALA A 78 -13.13 16.97 -30.70
CA ALA A 78 -11.83 16.54 -31.21
C ALA A 78 -10.96 15.91 -30.14
N ASP A 79 -9.94 15.17 -30.57
CA ASP A 79 -8.93 14.55 -29.74
C ASP A 79 -9.51 13.69 -28.62
N CYS A 80 -10.59 12.93 -28.87
CA CYS A 80 -11.26 12.08 -27.88
C CYS A 80 -10.89 10.59 -28.03
N SER A 81 -11.01 9.81 -26.96
CA SER A 81 -10.83 8.36 -27.03
C SER A 81 -11.97 7.59 -26.38
N ILE A 82 -12.44 6.56 -27.07
CA ILE A 82 -13.23 5.47 -26.51
C ILE A 82 -12.39 4.21 -26.66
N ASN A 83 -11.86 3.71 -25.55
CA ASN A 83 -10.96 2.55 -25.57
C ASN A 83 -11.73 1.23 -25.78
N PRO A 84 -11.02 0.14 -26.14
CA PRO A 84 -11.63 -1.17 -26.29
C PRO A 84 -12.50 -1.58 -25.11
N PHE A 85 -13.61 -2.24 -25.39
CA PHE A 85 -14.60 -2.71 -24.40
C PHE A 85 -15.33 -1.63 -23.59
N ALA A 86 -15.13 -0.33 -23.88
CA ALA A 86 -15.94 0.71 -23.27
C ALA A 86 -17.38 0.71 -23.83
N VAL A 87 -18.34 1.05 -22.98
CA VAL A 87 -19.77 1.10 -23.31
C VAL A 87 -20.24 2.55 -23.20
N VAL A 88 -20.77 3.11 -24.28
CA VAL A 88 -21.33 4.48 -24.32
C VAL A 88 -22.72 4.43 -24.94
N ARG A 89 -23.76 4.60 -24.13
CA ARG A 89 -25.15 4.39 -24.57
C ARG A 89 -26.05 5.53 -24.12
N GLY A 90 -27.15 5.74 -24.83
CA GLY A 90 -28.12 6.80 -24.55
C GLY A 90 -27.69 8.14 -25.16
N ARG A 91 -28.19 9.25 -24.61
CA ARG A 91 -27.81 10.59 -25.08
C ARG A 91 -26.54 11.05 -24.38
N VAL A 92 -25.42 11.09 -25.10
CA VAL A 92 -24.11 11.51 -24.54
C VAL A 92 -23.53 12.65 -25.36
N ARG A 93 -23.10 13.72 -24.69
CA ARG A 93 -22.41 14.87 -25.27
C ARG A 93 -21.09 15.08 -24.54
N ALA A 94 -19.99 15.11 -25.28
CA ALA A 94 -18.65 15.31 -24.74
C ALA A 94 -17.90 16.42 -25.48
N GLY A 95 -17.12 17.21 -24.74
CA GLY A 95 -16.19 18.19 -25.30
C GLY A 95 -14.99 17.56 -26.00
N ASN A 96 -13.93 18.34 -26.15
CA ASN A 96 -12.65 17.92 -26.73
C ASN A 96 -11.75 17.24 -25.68
N GLY A 97 -10.80 16.42 -26.11
CA GLY A 97 -9.79 15.86 -25.20
C GLY A 97 -10.31 14.81 -24.22
N VAL A 98 -11.55 14.34 -24.36
CA VAL A 98 -12.15 13.38 -23.42
C VAL A 98 -11.54 11.99 -23.58
N ARG A 99 -11.17 11.34 -22.47
CA ARG A 99 -10.57 10.00 -22.42
C ARG A 99 -11.51 9.04 -21.71
N ILE A 100 -12.15 8.14 -22.43
CA ILE A 100 -12.95 7.05 -21.86
C ILE A 100 -12.11 5.77 -21.91
N ALA A 101 -11.69 5.29 -20.73
CA ALA A 101 -10.83 4.12 -20.60
C ALA A 101 -11.61 2.80 -20.79
N SER A 102 -10.87 1.70 -20.94
CA SER A 102 -11.43 0.39 -21.21
C SER A 102 -12.42 -0.05 -20.12
N HIS A 103 -13.47 -0.75 -20.52
CA HIS A 103 -14.55 -1.23 -19.65
C HIS A 103 -15.32 -0.15 -18.88
N ALA A 104 -15.08 1.15 -19.13
CA ALA A 104 -15.94 2.20 -18.58
C ALA A 104 -17.35 2.11 -19.21
N SER A 105 -18.39 2.35 -18.41
CA SER A 105 -19.79 2.36 -18.84
C SER A 105 -20.41 3.74 -18.64
N VAL A 106 -20.66 4.46 -19.72
CA VAL A 106 -21.35 5.76 -19.73
C VAL A 106 -22.76 5.54 -20.26
N VAL A 107 -23.75 5.59 -19.37
CA VAL A 107 -25.12 5.15 -19.68
C VAL A 107 -26.10 6.31 -19.46
N GLY A 108 -26.36 7.07 -20.53
CA GLY A 108 -27.25 8.25 -20.57
C GLY A 108 -28.71 7.92 -20.82
N PHE A 109 -29.20 6.81 -20.27
CA PHE A 109 -30.60 6.42 -20.22
C PHE A 109 -30.82 5.44 -19.04
N ASN A 110 -32.06 5.22 -18.64
CA ASN A 110 -32.44 4.26 -17.61
C ASN A 110 -33.82 3.65 -17.92
N HIS A 111 -34.17 2.56 -17.24
CA HIS A 111 -35.53 2.02 -17.27
C HIS A 111 -36.44 2.81 -16.34
N ARG A 112 -37.69 2.98 -16.75
CA ARG A 112 -38.74 3.48 -15.85
C ARG A 112 -39.03 2.41 -14.80
N SER A 113 -39.31 2.87 -13.59
CA SER A 113 -39.53 1.98 -12.44
C SER A 113 -40.55 2.53 -11.45
N GLU A 114 -41.16 3.67 -11.77
CA GLU A 114 -42.09 4.39 -10.90
C GLU A 114 -43.45 3.68 -10.81
N ASP A 115 -43.88 2.97 -11.86
CA ASP A 115 -45.14 2.23 -11.86
C ASP A 115 -44.93 0.81 -11.30
N THR A 116 -45.25 0.64 -10.02
CA THR A 116 -45.13 -0.68 -9.35
C THR A 116 -46.17 -1.71 -9.80
N SER A 117 -47.15 -1.34 -10.63
CA SER A 117 -48.19 -2.24 -11.16
C SER A 117 -47.82 -2.88 -12.51
N THR A 118 -46.84 -2.31 -13.22
CA THR A 118 -46.35 -2.80 -14.51
C THR A 118 -44.96 -3.44 -14.33
N ALA A 119 -44.68 -4.59 -14.97
CA ALA A 119 -43.37 -5.22 -14.87
C ALA A 119 -42.27 -4.31 -15.46
N ILE A 120 -41.07 -4.28 -14.87
CA ILE A 120 -39.98 -3.34 -15.26
C ILE A 120 -39.70 -3.34 -16.77
N HIS A 121 -39.71 -4.51 -17.41
CA HIS A 121 -39.45 -4.63 -18.85
C HIS A 121 -40.53 -4.01 -19.75
N ASP A 122 -41.74 -3.79 -19.24
CA ASP A 122 -42.88 -3.21 -19.97
C ASP A 122 -43.05 -1.70 -19.70
N GLN A 123 -42.30 -1.14 -18.75
CA GLN A 123 -42.42 0.29 -18.39
C GLN A 123 -41.69 1.22 -19.35
N GLY A 124 -40.83 0.69 -20.22
CA GLY A 124 -40.04 1.47 -21.18
C GLY A 124 -38.86 2.22 -20.56
N GLU A 125 -38.29 3.14 -21.33
CA GLU A 125 -37.05 3.85 -21.00
C GLU A 125 -37.27 5.36 -20.76
N ILE A 126 -36.33 5.95 -20.05
CA ILE A 126 -36.20 7.40 -19.84
C ILE A 126 -34.74 7.80 -20.09
N SER A 127 -34.51 8.98 -20.66
CA SER A 127 -33.15 9.48 -20.92
C SER A 127 -33.08 10.96 -20.59
N LYS A 128 -32.33 11.30 -19.54
CA LYS A 128 -31.92 12.68 -19.20
C LYS A 128 -30.69 13.08 -20.01
N GLY A 129 -29.84 12.11 -20.32
CA GLY A 129 -28.56 12.27 -21.01
C GLY A 129 -27.40 12.58 -20.06
N ILE A 130 -26.19 12.50 -20.60
CA ILE A 130 -24.93 12.81 -19.89
C ILE A 130 -24.19 13.90 -20.67
N ALA A 131 -23.69 14.91 -19.95
CA ALA A 131 -22.85 15.97 -20.50
C ALA A 131 -21.46 15.92 -19.88
N ILE A 132 -20.42 15.92 -20.72
CA ILE A 132 -19.01 15.83 -20.33
C ILE A 132 -18.28 17.04 -20.91
N GLY A 133 -17.59 17.82 -20.06
CA GLY A 133 -16.78 18.96 -20.48
C GLY A 133 -15.51 18.57 -21.25
N ASP A 134 -14.65 19.56 -21.49
CA ASP A 134 -13.36 19.36 -22.15
C ASP A 134 -12.32 18.71 -21.21
N ASP A 135 -11.36 17.98 -21.75
CA ASP A 135 -10.20 17.42 -21.02
C ASP A 135 -10.58 16.57 -19.80
N VAL A 136 -11.66 15.79 -19.92
CA VAL A 136 -12.12 14.87 -18.88
C VAL A 136 -11.50 13.49 -19.05
N TRP A 137 -11.08 12.86 -17.95
CA TRP A 137 -10.67 11.46 -17.94
C TRP A 137 -11.65 10.60 -17.14
N ILE A 138 -12.24 9.61 -17.80
CA ILE A 138 -13.06 8.56 -17.20
C ILE A 138 -12.23 7.27 -17.10
N GLY A 139 -11.89 6.89 -15.88
CA GLY A 139 -11.04 5.75 -15.56
C GLY A 139 -11.65 4.39 -15.92
N ALA A 140 -10.79 3.37 -16.00
CA ALA A 140 -11.22 2.03 -16.40
C ALA A 140 -12.26 1.46 -15.42
N ASN A 141 -13.24 0.72 -15.94
CA ASN A 141 -14.35 0.16 -15.14
C ASN A 141 -15.20 1.19 -14.38
N ALA A 142 -15.08 2.48 -14.66
CA ALA A 142 -15.96 3.49 -14.06
C ALA A 142 -17.35 3.43 -14.70
N VAL A 143 -18.40 3.72 -13.92
CA VAL A 143 -19.79 3.81 -14.36
C VAL A 143 -20.27 5.25 -14.19
N VAL A 144 -20.84 5.85 -15.23
CA VAL A 144 -21.52 7.14 -15.18
C VAL A 144 -22.99 6.92 -15.54
N VAL A 145 -23.89 7.27 -14.61
CA VAL A 145 -25.33 7.03 -14.77
C VAL A 145 -26.05 8.23 -15.40
N ASP A 146 -27.28 7.99 -15.86
CA ASP A 146 -28.11 8.97 -16.55
C ASP A 146 -28.34 10.26 -15.74
N GLY A 147 -28.29 11.40 -16.42
CA GLY A 147 -28.53 12.74 -15.84
C GLY A 147 -27.31 13.44 -15.24
N VAL A 148 -26.13 12.80 -15.26
CA VAL A 148 -24.90 13.38 -14.70
C VAL A 148 -24.26 14.39 -15.66
N ARG A 149 -23.79 15.51 -15.11
CA ARG A 149 -22.88 16.47 -15.76
C ARG A 149 -21.48 16.39 -15.16
N ILE A 150 -20.47 16.21 -15.99
CA ILE A 150 -19.06 16.19 -15.60
C ILE A 150 -18.38 17.44 -16.14
N GLY A 151 -17.91 18.32 -15.25
CA GLY A 151 -17.23 19.56 -15.60
C GLY A 151 -15.87 19.32 -16.28
N SER A 152 -15.39 20.32 -17.02
CA SER A 152 -14.11 20.27 -17.72
C SER A 152 -12.94 20.00 -16.77
N HIS A 153 -11.92 19.33 -17.28
CA HIS A 153 -10.71 18.93 -16.55
C HIS A 153 -10.93 17.93 -15.39
N ALA A 154 -12.15 17.43 -15.19
CA ALA A 154 -12.44 16.48 -14.12
C ALA A 154 -11.81 15.10 -14.39
N ILE A 155 -11.56 14.36 -13.32
CA ILE A 155 -11.08 12.97 -13.37
C ILE A 155 -12.05 12.08 -12.59
N VAL A 156 -12.62 11.09 -13.26
CA VAL A 156 -13.36 9.99 -12.63
C VAL A 156 -12.40 8.82 -12.45
N ALA A 157 -12.10 8.47 -11.20
CA ALA A 157 -11.20 7.38 -10.88
C ALA A 157 -11.71 6.02 -11.38
N ALA A 158 -10.80 5.07 -11.57
CA ALA A 158 -11.15 3.72 -11.98
C ALA A 158 -12.12 3.05 -10.98
N GLY A 159 -13.08 2.29 -11.50
CA GLY A 159 -14.11 1.60 -10.71
C GLY A 159 -15.14 2.52 -10.01
N ALA A 160 -15.09 3.85 -10.24
CA ALA A 160 -16.03 4.76 -9.60
C ALA A 160 -17.44 4.66 -10.20
N VAL A 161 -18.49 4.82 -9.37
CA VAL A 161 -19.89 4.87 -9.82
C VAL A 161 -20.44 6.28 -9.62
N VAL A 162 -20.40 7.09 -10.67
CA VAL A 162 -20.80 8.49 -10.67
C VAL A 162 -22.32 8.60 -10.78
N THR A 163 -22.93 9.05 -9.68
CA THR A 163 -24.40 9.18 -9.53
C THR A 163 -24.87 10.64 -9.40
N ARG A 164 -23.94 11.60 -9.42
CA ARG A 164 -24.18 13.04 -9.24
C ARG A 164 -23.20 13.84 -10.08
N ASP A 165 -23.54 15.11 -10.33
CA ASP A 165 -22.68 16.04 -11.05
C ASP A 165 -21.28 16.15 -10.43
N VAL A 166 -20.27 16.30 -11.29
CA VAL A 166 -18.86 16.45 -10.92
C VAL A 166 -18.43 17.85 -11.34
N ALA A 167 -17.86 18.64 -10.41
CA ALA A 167 -17.41 19.99 -10.72
C ALA A 167 -16.18 19.99 -11.64
N GLU A 168 -15.94 21.12 -12.30
CA GLU A 168 -14.72 21.33 -13.09
C GLU A 168 -13.46 21.15 -12.24
N TRP A 169 -12.39 20.62 -12.83
CA TRP A 169 -11.13 20.28 -12.17
C TRP A 169 -11.24 19.29 -11.01
N GLN A 170 -12.42 18.72 -10.74
CA GLN A 170 -12.60 17.83 -9.60
C GLN A 170 -12.16 16.40 -9.94
N ILE A 171 -11.44 15.78 -9.03
CA ILE A 171 -11.17 14.33 -9.05
C ILE A 171 -12.22 13.66 -8.15
N VAL A 172 -12.93 12.64 -8.66
CA VAL A 172 -13.92 11.85 -7.91
C VAL A 172 -13.59 10.36 -7.94
N GLY A 173 -13.98 9.62 -6.90
CA GLY A 173 -13.82 8.16 -6.83
C GLY A 173 -14.77 7.48 -5.85
N GLY A 174 -14.86 6.15 -5.92
CA GLY A 174 -15.73 5.32 -5.06
C GLY A 174 -17.11 4.98 -5.65
N ASN A 175 -17.87 4.17 -4.93
CA ASN A 175 -19.24 3.77 -5.27
C ASN A 175 -20.18 3.99 -4.07
N PRO A 176 -21.08 4.99 -4.10
CA PRO A 176 -21.18 6.04 -5.12
C PRO A 176 -19.99 7.02 -5.06
N ALA A 177 -19.64 7.61 -6.20
CA ALA A 177 -18.48 8.50 -6.32
C ALA A 177 -18.60 9.73 -5.40
N ARG A 178 -17.47 10.15 -4.84
CA ARG A 178 -17.32 11.32 -3.98
C ARG A 178 -16.15 12.19 -4.44
N PRO A 179 -16.19 13.52 -4.23
CA PRO A 179 -15.04 14.39 -4.42
C PRO A 179 -13.83 13.87 -3.62
N LEU A 180 -12.69 13.72 -4.29
CA LEU A 180 -11.41 13.36 -3.68
C LEU A 180 -10.54 14.60 -3.48
N ARG A 181 -10.30 15.37 -4.55
CA ARG A 181 -9.55 16.64 -4.52
C ARG A 181 -9.73 17.48 -5.79
N ASP A 182 -9.31 18.74 -5.74
CA ASP A 182 -9.14 19.59 -6.93
C ASP A 182 -7.82 19.22 -7.66
N ARG A 183 -7.88 19.11 -8.98
CA ARG A 183 -6.77 18.77 -9.88
C ARG A 183 -5.73 19.89 -9.96
N ARG A 184 -6.11 21.16 -9.69
CA ARG A 184 -5.24 22.35 -9.70
C ARG A 184 -4.49 22.56 -8.37
N GLY A 185 -4.94 21.92 -7.28
CA GLY A 185 -4.42 22.15 -5.94
C GLY A 185 -3.10 21.43 -5.64
N ALA A 186 -2.03 22.23 -5.57
CA ALA A 186 -0.68 22.02 -5.03
C ALA A 186 0.25 21.01 -5.75
N THR A 187 0.88 21.49 -6.84
CA THR A 187 2.30 21.25 -7.11
C THR A 187 3.14 22.14 -6.19
N GLN A 188 4.01 21.55 -5.36
CA GLN A 188 5.35 22.11 -5.12
C GLN A 188 6.36 21.00 -5.44
N ASP A 189 7.07 21.29 -6.53
CA ASP A 189 8.34 20.76 -7.03
C ASP A 189 8.46 19.27 -7.38
N GLY A 190 8.11 19.01 -8.65
CA GLY A 190 9.09 18.45 -9.58
C GLY A 190 8.98 16.96 -9.90
N ASP A 191 7.93 16.55 -10.62
CA ASP A 191 7.99 15.28 -11.35
C ASP A 191 7.31 15.37 -12.72
N ALA A 192 8.10 15.75 -13.73
CA ALA A 192 7.78 15.44 -15.11
C ALA A 192 8.09 13.95 -15.34
N ARG A 193 7.06 13.14 -15.61
CA ARG A 193 7.21 11.76 -16.09
C ARG A 193 7.94 11.76 -17.45
N PRO A 194 8.90 10.87 -17.72
CA PRO A 194 9.31 10.59 -19.08
C PRO A 194 8.35 9.56 -19.72
N ALA A 195 8.04 9.78 -21.00
CA ALA A 195 7.40 8.80 -21.88
C ALA A 195 8.47 7.93 -22.58
N GLU A 196 8.10 6.69 -22.89
CA GLU A 196 8.94 5.67 -23.54
C GLU A 196 9.10 5.87 -25.08
N GLY A 197 10.32 5.67 -25.61
CA GLY A 197 10.61 4.81 -26.80
C GLY A 197 10.82 5.37 -28.24
N ALA A 198 12.08 5.72 -28.60
CA ALA A 198 12.91 5.42 -29.84
C ALA A 198 12.47 5.82 -31.28
N PRO A 199 13.33 5.83 -32.35
CA PRO A 199 14.81 6.04 -32.53
C PRO A 199 15.21 7.03 -33.69
N HIS A 200 16.53 7.23 -33.90
CA HIS A 200 17.30 7.70 -35.10
C HIS A 200 18.02 9.06 -35.12
N ASP A 201 19.25 8.98 -35.63
CA ASP A 201 20.37 9.94 -35.70
C ASP A 201 20.07 11.32 -36.30
N VAL A 202 20.48 12.38 -35.59
CA VAL A 202 20.98 13.64 -36.17
C VAL A 202 22.07 14.22 -35.24
N ALA A 203 23.17 14.67 -35.84
CA ALA A 203 24.41 15.17 -35.23
C ALA A 203 24.23 16.39 -34.26
N PRO A 204 25.23 16.71 -33.41
CA PRO A 204 25.00 17.34 -32.12
C PRO A 204 24.87 18.87 -32.19
N ALA A 205 23.90 19.41 -31.44
CA ALA A 205 23.89 20.78 -30.97
C ALA A 205 24.39 20.84 -29.52
N ALA A 206 25.14 21.90 -29.19
CA ALA A 206 25.90 22.09 -27.95
C ALA A 206 25.11 21.87 -26.65
N PRO A 207 25.77 21.46 -25.54
CA PRO A 207 25.08 20.90 -24.38
C PRO A 207 24.44 22.00 -23.53
N VAL A 208 23.11 22.00 -23.49
CA VAL A 208 22.37 22.54 -22.34
C VAL A 208 22.47 21.52 -21.22
N ARG A 209 23.21 21.85 -20.15
CA ARG A 209 23.29 21.01 -18.93
C ARG A 209 21.89 20.81 -18.36
N ARG A 210 21.32 19.62 -18.53
CA ARG A 210 20.17 19.15 -17.73
C ARG A 210 20.66 18.78 -16.32
N PRO A 211 19.92 19.09 -15.24
CA PRO A 211 20.29 18.62 -13.91
C PRO A 211 20.26 17.09 -13.89
N VAL A 212 21.31 16.48 -13.36
CA VAL A 212 21.40 15.03 -13.16
C VAL A 212 20.30 14.64 -12.15
N ARG A 213 19.38 13.72 -12.52
CA ARG A 213 18.47 13.11 -11.54
C ARG A 213 19.32 12.33 -10.54
N GLU A 214 19.30 12.76 -9.28
CA GLU A 214 20.01 12.11 -8.18
C GLU A 214 19.52 10.66 -8.01
N SER A 215 20.45 9.70 -7.96
CA SER A 215 20.14 8.28 -7.80
C SER A 215 19.57 7.98 -6.40
N ILE A 216 18.90 6.84 -6.26
CA ILE A 216 18.36 6.40 -4.97
C ILE A 216 19.47 6.19 -3.94
N ALA A 217 20.61 5.62 -4.35
CA ALA A 217 21.78 5.49 -3.49
C ALA A 217 22.22 6.84 -2.90
N THR A 218 22.30 7.90 -3.73
CA THR A 218 22.70 9.23 -3.25
C THR A 218 21.64 9.84 -2.31
N ARG A 219 20.35 9.65 -2.61
CA ARG A 219 19.25 10.10 -1.72
C ARG A 219 19.30 9.41 -0.36
N LEU A 220 19.50 8.09 -0.34
CA LEU A 220 19.60 7.29 0.89
C LEU A 220 20.84 7.69 1.69
N ALA A 221 21.98 7.91 1.05
CA ALA A 221 23.20 8.37 1.73
C ALA A 221 23.04 9.76 2.35
N SER A 222 22.49 10.71 1.59
CA SER A 222 22.22 12.07 2.06
C SER A 222 21.24 12.06 3.24
N PHE A 223 20.16 11.27 3.13
CA PHE A 223 19.20 11.09 4.20
C PHE A 223 19.83 10.43 5.43
N GLY A 224 20.60 9.36 5.25
CA GLY A 224 21.30 8.66 6.32
C GLY A 224 22.20 9.57 7.15
N ALA A 225 23.01 10.40 6.48
CA ALA A 225 23.87 11.39 7.14
C ALA A 225 23.06 12.41 7.94
N ARG A 226 21.96 12.92 7.37
CA ARG A 226 21.05 13.87 8.02
C ARG A 226 20.38 13.27 9.27
N VAL A 227 19.93 12.01 9.21
CA VAL A 227 19.36 11.33 10.38
C VAL A 227 20.44 11.07 11.43
N ALA A 228 21.63 10.62 11.02
CA ALA A 228 22.76 10.36 11.91
C ALA A 228 23.13 11.58 12.77
N GLU A 229 23.05 12.79 12.19
CA GLU A 229 23.28 14.05 12.89
C GLU A 229 22.15 14.39 13.87
N GLN A 230 20.89 14.13 13.51
CA GLN A 230 19.73 14.68 14.23
C GLN A 230 19.12 13.74 15.27
N TRP A 231 19.26 12.42 15.12
CA TRP A 231 18.59 11.45 16.00
C TRP A 231 18.90 11.63 17.50
N PRO A 232 20.13 12.01 17.96
CA PRO A 232 20.39 12.14 19.39
C PRO A 232 19.54 13.24 20.03
N ALA A 233 19.36 14.37 19.33
CA ALA A 233 18.53 15.48 19.80
C ALA A 233 17.04 15.14 19.75
N ILE A 234 16.59 14.39 18.73
CA ILE A 234 15.22 13.91 18.61
C ILE A 234 14.85 12.97 19.76
N VAL A 235 15.78 12.09 20.17
CA VAL A 235 15.59 11.24 21.34
C VAL A 235 15.61 12.08 22.62
N ALA A 236 16.62 12.93 22.82
CA ALA A 236 16.81 13.67 24.06
C ALA A 236 15.60 14.55 24.45
N ARG A 237 14.95 15.22 23.48
CA ARG A 237 13.77 16.07 23.74
C ARG A 237 12.51 15.31 24.19
N CYS A 238 12.48 14.00 23.99
CA CYS A 238 11.36 13.14 24.36
C CYS A 238 11.51 12.55 25.76
N ARG A 239 12.63 12.82 26.44
CA ARG A 239 12.83 12.43 27.83
C ARG A 239 11.83 13.15 28.73
N ALA A 240 11.28 12.41 29.69
CA ALA A 240 10.35 12.92 30.70
C ALA A 240 10.92 12.69 32.10
N ASP A 241 10.62 13.61 33.01
CA ASP A 241 11.07 13.51 34.40
C ASP A 241 10.16 12.57 35.21
N ARG A 242 10.78 11.57 35.86
CA ARG A 242 10.12 10.67 36.80
C ARG A 242 11.07 10.37 37.99
N PRO A 243 10.55 10.31 39.23
CA PRO A 243 11.34 9.87 40.38
C PRO A 243 11.75 8.39 40.29
N GLU A 244 10.99 7.58 39.56
CA GLU A 244 11.06 6.11 39.56
C GLU A 244 11.93 5.52 38.44
N GLY A 245 12.71 6.35 37.74
CA GLY A 245 13.63 5.90 36.68
C GLY A 245 13.59 6.74 35.41
N ILE A 246 14.14 6.19 34.33
CA ILE A 246 14.21 6.86 33.04
C ILE A 246 12.86 6.70 32.34
N ALA A 247 12.27 7.83 31.94
CA ALA A 247 10.98 7.85 31.27
C ALA A 247 11.04 8.68 29.98
N PHE A 248 10.23 8.27 29.01
CA PHE A 248 10.09 8.95 27.72
C PHE A 248 8.61 9.09 27.38
N VAL A 249 8.28 10.17 26.69
CA VAL A 249 7.00 10.38 26.00
C VAL A 249 7.24 10.27 24.50
N ASP A 250 6.20 9.97 23.73
CA ASP A 250 6.36 9.82 22.27
C ASP A 250 6.86 11.11 21.60
N ARG A 251 6.39 12.27 22.08
CA ARG A 251 6.79 13.60 21.63
C ARG A 251 6.61 14.62 22.74
N PRO A 252 7.30 15.79 22.66
CA PRO A 252 7.12 16.85 23.64
C PRO A 252 5.64 17.20 23.86
N GLY A 253 5.20 17.25 25.12
CA GLY A 253 3.82 17.53 25.51
C GLY A 253 2.83 16.36 25.36
N ALA A 254 3.26 15.19 24.86
CA ALA A 254 2.41 14.00 24.84
C ALA A 254 2.21 13.44 26.26
N LYS A 255 1.09 12.75 26.46
CA LYS A 255 0.82 12.01 27.70
C LYS A 255 1.77 10.82 27.80
N LEU A 256 2.23 10.54 29.01
CA LEU A 256 2.99 9.33 29.28
C LEU A 256 2.12 8.10 29.02
N SER A 257 2.62 7.16 28.21
CA SER A 257 1.84 6.07 27.62
C SER A 257 2.39 4.67 27.90
N GLY A 258 3.23 4.52 28.92
CA GLY A 258 3.88 3.25 29.26
C GLY A 258 5.34 3.19 28.82
N VAL A 259 5.91 2.00 28.67
CA VAL A 259 7.32 1.80 28.26
C VAL A 259 7.59 1.92 26.78
N ARG A 260 6.55 1.97 25.95
CA ARG A 260 6.71 1.96 24.49
C ARG A 260 7.63 3.09 23.98
N PRO A 261 7.44 4.38 24.37
CA PRO A 261 8.34 5.43 23.91
C PRO A 261 9.80 5.22 24.37
N LEU A 262 10.01 4.64 25.54
CA LEU A 262 11.36 4.32 26.03
C LEU A 262 12.00 3.21 25.18
N ALA A 263 11.24 2.17 24.83
CA ALA A 263 11.72 1.12 23.93
C ALA A 263 12.06 1.69 22.54
N ASP A 264 11.18 2.52 21.97
CA ASP A 264 11.41 3.16 20.67
C ASP A 264 12.68 4.03 20.67
N ALA A 265 12.93 4.78 21.77
CA ALA A 265 14.18 5.55 21.94
C ALA A 265 15.44 4.67 21.95
N VAL A 266 15.38 3.52 22.64
CA VAL A 266 16.48 2.54 22.68
C VAL A 266 16.70 1.92 21.31
N GLU A 267 15.64 1.57 20.58
CA GLU A 267 15.74 0.99 19.24
C GLU A 267 16.33 1.98 18.23
N ILE A 268 15.92 3.25 18.25
CA ILE A 268 16.54 4.31 17.42
C ILE A 268 18.03 4.42 17.73
N ALA A 269 18.42 4.51 19.01
CA ALA A 269 19.82 4.58 19.40
C ALA A 269 20.63 3.37 18.91
N ALA A 270 20.04 2.17 19.02
CA ALA A 270 20.67 0.93 18.57
C ALA A 270 20.87 0.87 17.05
N MET A 271 20.06 1.57 16.25
CA MET A 271 20.27 1.66 14.79
C MET A 271 21.62 2.26 14.41
N PHE A 272 22.13 3.17 15.25
CA PHE A 272 23.40 3.88 15.06
C PHE A 272 24.54 3.34 15.93
N GLY A 273 24.28 2.31 16.74
CA GLY A 273 25.28 1.71 17.62
C GLY A 273 25.80 2.63 18.73
N ALA A 274 25.04 3.66 19.10
CA ALA A 274 25.43 4.65 20.11
C ALA A 274 24.28 4.91 21.07
N LEU A 275 24.56 4.96 22.38
CA LEU A 275 23.59 5.35 23.41
C LEU A 275 23.88 6.79 23.84
N PRO A 276 22.95 7.74 23.69
CA PRO A 276 23.13 9.10 24.19
C PRO A 276 23.09 9.12 25.72
N PRO A 277 23.63 10.15 26.40
CA PRO A 277 23.61 10.26 27.87
C PRO A 277 22.21 10.20 28.50
N ALA A 278 21.16 10.50 27.72
CA ALA A 278 19.77 10.35 28.16
C ALA A 278 19.34 8.87 28.37
N LEU A 279 20.10 7.91 27.86
CA LEU A 279 19.83 6.47 27.84
C LEU A 279 20.95 5.68 28.52
N GLU A 280 21.14 5.90 29.82
CA GLU A 280 22.12 5.18 30.64
C GLU A 280 21.86 3.67 30.65
N ARG A 281 22.75 2.89 30.03
CA ARG A 281 22.55 1.47 29.74
C ARG A 281 22.14 0.65 30.96
N ASP A 282 22.93 0.70 32.03
CA ASP A 282 22.75 -0.20 33.18
C ASP A 282 21.47 0.13 33.95
N ALA A 283 21.10 1.41 34.01
CA ALA A 283 19.83 1.85 34.59
C ALA A 283 18.63 1.36 33.77
N LEU A 284 18.71 1.43 32.44
CA LEU A 284 17.67 0.91 31.54
C LEU A 284 17.51 -0.60 31.66
N VAL A 285 18.62 -1.34 31.66
CA VAL A 285 18.61 -2.80 31.85
C VAL A 285 17.96 -3.16 33.19
N ALA A 286 18.36 -2.50 34.27
CA ALA A 286 17.77 -2.73 35.59
C ALA A 286 16.26 -2.43 35.60
N GLN A 287 15.82 -1.35 34.96
CA GLN A 287 14.42 -0.95 34.90
C GLN A 287 13.56 -1.95 34.11
N PHE A 288 13.99 -2.37 32.92
CA PHE A 288 13.26 -3.38 32.13
C PHE A 288 13.23 -4.74 32.83
N GLN A 289 14.31 -5.14 33.49
CA GLN A 289 14.37 -6.39 34.22
C GLN A 289 13.55 -6.39 35.52
N ALA A 290 13.41 -5.23 36.17
CA ALA A 290 12.55 -5.08 37.35
C ALA A 290 11.06 -5.21 36.99
N ALA A 291 10.70 -4.93 35.73
CA ALA A 291 9.35 -5.06 35.20
C ALA A 291 9.06 -6.48 34.67
N GLN A 292 9.43 -7.49 35.46
CA GLN A 292 9.19 -8.91 35.16
C GLN A 292 8.63 -9.62 36.39
N ASP A 293 7.55 -10.38 36.20
CA ASP A 293 7.00 -11.22 37.26
C ASP A 293 7.99 -12.36 37.58
N PRO A 294 8.45 -12.50 38.84
CA PRO A 294 9.52 -13.44 39.19
C PRO A 294 9.10 -14.92 39.10
N ALA A 295 7.80 -15.24 39.16
CA ALA A 295 7.32 -16.61 39.14
C ALA A 295 7.14 -17.14 37.71
N SER A 296 6.51 -16.34 36.85
CA SER A 296 6.20 -16.69 35.45
C SER A 296 7.26 -16.24 34.45
N GLY A 297 8.09 -15.28 34.81
CA GLY A 297 9.00 -14.60 33.88
C GLY A 297 8.27 -13.73 32.85
N MET A 298 6.98 -13.43 33.03
CA MET A 298 6.29 -12.53 32.12
C MET A 298 6.66 -11.08 32.38
N PRO A 299 7.08 -10.31 31.34
CA PRO A 299 7.28 -8.89 31.47
C PRO A 299 5.93 -8.16 31.57
N PHE A 300 5.90 -7.03 32.27
CA PHE A 300 4.71 -6.18 32.40
C PHE A 300 5.08 -4.70 32.28
N ASP A 301 4.10 -3.85 31.95
CA ASP A 301 4.34 -2.40 31.97
C ASP A 301 4.30 -1.90 33.43
N PRO A 302 5.39 -1.35 33.98
CA PRO A 302 5.43 -0.88 35.37
C PRO A 302 4.42 0.25 35.64
N TRP A 303 3.98 0.97 34.61
CA TRP A 303 3.01 2.06 34.70
C TRP A 303 1.59 1.65 34.33
N ARG A 304 1.40 0.39 33.88
CA ARG A 304 0.10 -0.24 33.66
C ARG A 304 0.13 -1.68 34.19
N ARG A 305 0.21 -1.82 35.53
CA ARG A 305 0.21 -3.15 36.16
C ARG A 305 -1.05 -3.94 35.78
N PRO A 306 -0.93 -5.25 35.51
CA PRO A 306 -2.08 -6.12 35.31
C PRO A 306 -3.00 -6.14 36.53
N ARG A 307 -4.27 -6.49 36.30
CA ARG A 307 -5.25 -6.65 37.39
C ARG A 307 -4.82 -7.76 38.34
N GLU A 308 -5.17 -7.61 39.62
CA GLU A 308 -4.95 -8.65 40.63
C GLU A 308 -5.62 -9.98 40.21
N GLY A 309 -4.92 -11.11 40.36
CA GLY A 309 -5.38 -12.42 39.90
C GLY A 309 -5.18 -12.73 38.41
N TYR A 310 -4.40 -11.93 37.68
CA TYR A 310 -4.07 -12.22 36.28
C TYR A 310 -3.31 -13.56 36.12
N ALA A 311 -3.78 -14.38 35.18
CA ALA A 311 -3.16 -15.66 34.85
C ALA A 311 -1.94 -15.43 33.93
N TRP A 312 -0.79 -15.22 34.55
CA TRP A 312 0.49 -14.93 33.87
C TRP A 312 0.94 -16.02 32.90
N ASP A 313 0.54 -17.27 33.14
CA ASP A 313 0.92 -18.43 32.34
C ASP A 313 0.20 -18.52 30.97
N ALA A 314 -0.85 -17.72 30.76
CA ALA A 314 -1.72 -17.86 29.59
C ALA A 314 -1.29 -17.02 28.38
N MET A 315 -0.37 -16.05 28.53
CA MET A 315 -0.10 -15.01 27.50
C MET A 315 -1.41 -14.42 26.93
N GLY A 316 -2.47 -14.32 27.75
CA GLY A 316 -3.83 -14.07 27.31
C GLY A 316 -4.20 -12.58 27.24
N ASP A 317 -3.46 -11.72 27.93
CA ASP A 317 -3.59 -10.26 27.80
C ASP A 317 -2.60 -9.73 26.77
N ILE A 318 -3.15 -9.06 25.75
CA ILE A 318 -2.38 -8.51 24.63
C ILE A 318 -1.38 -7.44 25.09
N HIS A 319 -1.69 -6.67 26.14
CA HIS A 319 -0.78 -5.62 26.64
C HIS A 319 0.46 -6.23 27.30
N THR A 320 0.27 -7.26 28.11
CA THR A 320 1.34 -8.01 28.77
C THR A 320 2.15 -8.82 27.75
N ALA A 321 1.49 -9.44 26.76
CA ALA A 321 2.18 -10.12 25.67
C ALA A 321 3.04 -9.16 24.83
N TYR A 322 2.53 -7.96 24.56
CA TYR A 322 3.26 -6.94 23.81
C TYR A 322 4.55 -6.44 24.51
N MET A 323 4.63 -6.57 25.83
CA MET A 323 5.85 -6.26 26.59
C MET A 323 7.01 -7.20 26.26
N VAL A 324 6.73 -8.44 25.85
CA VAL A 324 7.75 -9.36 25.32
C VAL A 324 8.47 -8.73 24.13
N LEU A 325 7.71 -8.07 23.25
CA LEU A 325 8.27 -7.35 22.09
C LEU A 325 9.00 -6.09 22.55
N SER A 326 8.30 -5.16 23.19
CA SER A 326 8.85 -3.83 23.47
C SER A 326 10.04 -3.86 24.44
N ALA A 327 9.93 -4.54 25.58
CA ALA A 327 11.03 -4.63 26.53
C ALA A 327 12.08 -5.68 26.13
N GLY A 328 11.65 -6.78 25.49
CA GLY A 328 12.58 -7.84 25.08
C GLY A 328 13.55 -7.37 24.01
N TYR A 329 13.06 -6.66 22.97
CA TYR A 329 13.94 -6.10 21.94
C TYR A 329 14.75 -4.91 22.45
N ALA A 330 14.20 -4.05 23.32
CA ALA A 330 14.99 -3.00 23.96
C ALA A 330 16.15 -3.57 24.80
N LEU A 331 15.90 -4.62 25.60
CA LEU A 331 16.95 -5.34 26.32
C LEU A 331 18.00 -5.92 25.38
N GLU A 332 17.57 -6.51 24.28
CA GLU A 332 18.47 -7.07 23.28
C GLU A 332 19.35 -6.01 22.61
N CYS A 333 18.78 -4.86 22.26
CA CYS A 333 19.50 -3.68 21.77
C CYS A 333 20.56 -3.17 22.77
N LEU A 334 20.31 -3.33 24.07
CA LEU A 334 21.25 -2.98 25.16
C LEU A 334 22.29 -4.08 25.44
N GLY A 335 22.26 -5.19 24.69
CA GLY A 335 23.13 -6.35 24.92
C GLY A 335 22.79 -7.11 26.21
N ALA A 336 21.51 -7.12 26.59
CA ALA A 336 20.99 -7.76 27.78
C ALA A 336 19.78 -8.66 27.44
N THR A 337 19.20 -9.27 28.48
CA THR A 337 17.98 -10.08 28.36
C THR A 337 17.18 -10.01 29.67
N PHE A 338 16.02 -10.65 29.69
CA PHE A 338 15.19 -10.81 30.89
C PHE A 338 15.91 -11.62 31.98
N ARG A 339 15.47 -11.51 33.24
CA ARG A 339 16.11 -12.24 34.36
C ARG A 339 15.69 -13.70 34.41
N ALA A 340 14.46 -13.98 34.03
CA ALA A 340 13.90 -15.32 33.97
C ALA A 340 13.36 -15.62 32.56
N PRO A 341 13.32 -16.91 32.16
CA PRO A 341 12.66 -17.31 30.94
C PRO A 341 11.15 -17.07 31.03
N ILE A 342 10.52 -16.82 29.88
CA ILE A 342 9.08 -16.63 29.78
C ILE A 342 8.40 -18.01 29.85
N ALA A 343 8.01 -18.44 31.05
CA ALA A 343 7.58 -19.80 31.32
C ALA A 343 6.32 -20.19 30.55
N GLY A 344 5.37 -19.27 30.41
CA GLY A 344 4.11 -19.48 29.68
C GLY A 344 4.31 -19.84 28.20
N ALA A 345 5.43 -19.43 27.58
CA ALA A 345 5.76 -19.78 26.21
C ALA A 345 6.48 -21.14 26.11
N HIS A 346 7.58 -21.33 26.86
CA HIS A 346 8.41 -22.54 26.69
C HIS A 346 7.78 -23.80 27.30
N ARG A 347 6.90 -23.66 28.31
CA ARG A 347 6.22 -24.78 28.97
C ARG A 347 4.82 -25.04 28.42
N MET A 348 4.40 -24.32 27.39
CA MET A 348 3.05 -24.47 26.84
C MET A 348 2.88 -25.87 26.25
N PRO A 349 1.93 -26.68 26.75
CA PRO A 349 1.67 -27.98 26.16
C PRO A 349 1.16 -27.85 24.71
N PRO A 350 1.56 -28.75 23.78
CA PRO A 350 1.14 -28.69 22.38
C PRO A 350 -0.38 -28.61 22.20
N GLU A 351 -1.15 -29.36 22.98
CA GLU A 351 -2.61 -29.38 22.96
C GLU A 351 -3.22 -28.04 23.39
N ARG A 352 -2.61 -27.36 24.38
CA ARG A 352 -3.02 -26.02 24.81
C ARG A 352 -2.72 -25.00 23.73
N MET A 353 -1.54 -25.09 23.10
CA MET A 353 -1.17 -24.20 21.99
C MET A 353 -2.14 -24.34 20.81
N ALA A 354 -2.45 -25.58 20.41
CA ALA A 354 -3.42 -25.85 19.37
C ALA A 354 -4.82 -25.30 19.72
N ALA A 355 -5.28 -25.48 20.95
CA ALA A 355 -6.56 -24.94 21.40
C ALA A 355 -6.60 -23.40 21.34
N LEU A 356 -5.54 -22.72 21.79
CA LEU A 356 -5.42 -21.27 21.73
C LEU A 356 -5.37 -20.76 20.29
N MET A 357 -4.56 -21.37 19.43
CA MET A 357 -4.46 -21.00 18.02
C MET A 357 -5.78 -21.20 17.28
N ASN A 358 -6.51 -22.29 17.52
CA ASN A 358 -7.83 -22.53 16.93
C ASN A 358 -8.88 -21.51 17.39
N ALA A 359 -8.73 -20.94 18.58
CA ALA A 359 -9.63 -19.93 19.12
C ALA A 359 -9.33 -18.49 18.62
N LEU A 360 -8.21 -18.27 17.93
CA LEU A 360 -7.85 -16.95 17.43
C LEU A 360 -8.83 -16.47 16.34
N PRO A 361 -9.11 -15.15 16.26
CA PRO A 361 -10.07 -14.59 15.32
C PRO A 361 -9.49 -14.43 13.91
N TRP A 362 -8.99 -15.52 13.31
CA TRP A 362 -8.29 -15.51 12.02
C TRP A 362 -9.07 -14.85 10.88
N ARG A 363 -10.39 -15.01 10.85
CA ARG A 363 -11.23 -14.54 9.74
C ARG A 363 -11.60 -13.06 9.85
N GLU A 364 -11.92 -12.60 11.05
CA GLU A 364 -12.49 -11.27 11.27
C GLU A 364 -11.48 -10.26 11.82
N GLN A 365 -10.44 -10.74 12.50
CA GLN A 365 -9.40 -9.91 13.15
C GLN A 365 -8.02 -10.57 13.00
N ALA A 366 -7.63 -10.86 11.75
CA ALA A 366 -6.35 -11.49 11.43
C ALA A 366 -5.14 -10.74 12.03
N TRP A 367 -5.22 -9.41 12.19
CA TRP A 367 -4.20 -8.64 12.88
C TRP A 367 -4.03 -9.04 14.35
N ALA A 368 -5.13 -9.23 15.08
CA ALA A 368 -5.09 -9.60 16.50
C ALA A 368 -4.51 -11.01 16.69
N ALA A 369 -4.88 -11.94 15.79
CA ALA A 369 -4.28 -13.26 15.74
C ALA A 369 -2.76 -13.18 15.50
N GLY A 370 -2.34 -12.38 14.51
CA GLY A 370 -0.93 -12.17 14.21
C GLY A 370 -0.14 -11.52 15.34
N ALA A 371 -0.71 -10.54 16.05
CA ALA A 371 -0.08 -9.88 17.19
C ALA A 371 0.18 -10.83 18.38
N TRP A 372 -0.73 -11.78 18.61
CA TRP A 372 -0.54 -12.82 19.61
C TRP A 372 0.59 -13.78 19.20
N ILE A 373 0.59 -14.22 17.94
CA ILE A 373 1.65 -15.10 17.38
C ILE A 373 3.02 -14.42 17.42
N ASP A 374 3.10 -13.13 17.08
CA ASP A 374 4.32 -12.32 17.16
C ASP A 374 4.90 -12.36 18.58
N SER A 375 4.05 -12.12 19.59
CA SER A 375 4.45 -12.16 21.00
C SER A 375 4.92 -13.57 21.45
N LEU A 376 4.19 -14.62 21.06
CA LEU A 376 4.54 -16.01 21.38
C LEU A 376 5.86 -16.43 20.70
N GLY A 377 5.99 -16.14 19.41
CA GLY A 377 7.17 -16.43 18.61
C GLY A 377 8.42 -15.75 19.16
N THR A 378 8.32 -14.47 19.49
CA THR A 378 9.41 -13.73 20.13
C THR A 378 9.75 -14.28 21.51
N ALA A 379 8.77 -14.66 22.33
CA ALA A 379 9.01 -15.27 23.63
C ALA A 379 9.81 -16.59 23.49
N LEU A 380 9.41 -17.45 22.55
CA LEU A 380 10.12 -18.71 22.26
C LEU A 380 11.53 -18.44 21.72
N ALA A 381 11.70 -17.45 20.84
CA ALA A 381 13.01 -17.08 20.31
C ALA A 381 13.96 -16.58 21.40
N ILE A 382 13.48 -15.71 22.30
CA ILE A 382 14.25 -15.23 23.45
C ILE A 382 14.61 -16.40 24.38
N ASN A 383 13.65 -17.27 24.71
CA ASN A 383 13.87 -18.45 25.55
C ASN A 383 14.94 -19.37 24.96
N ARG A 384 14.88 -19.65 23.66
CA ARG A 384 15.88 -20.47 22.96
C ARG A 384 17.27 -19.82 22.98
N VAL A 385 17.38 -18.59 22.51
CA VAL A 385 18.68 -17.90 22.32
C VAL A 385 19.34 -17.52 23.64
N ARG A 386 18.55 -17.12 24.66
CA ARG A 386 19.08 -16.52 25.90
C ARG A 386 19.08 -17.47 27.08
N PHE A 387 18.25 -18.51 27.04
CA PHE A 387 18.13 -19.47 28.15
C PHE A 387 18.34 -20.93 27.72
N GLY A 388 18.59 -21.21 26.44
CA GLY A 388 18.78 -22.58 25.94
C GLY A 388 17.51 -23.43 26.01
N LEU A 389 16.34 -22.81 25.96
CA LEU A 389 15.04 -23.50 26.12
C LEU A 389 14.29 -23.52 24.78
N ASP A 390 14.25 -24.69 24.15
CA ASP A 390 13.64 -24.86 22.83
C ASP A 390 12.11 -24.76 22.83
N GLY A 391 11.45 -25.20 23.89
CA GLY A 391 9.98 -25.17 24.00
C GLY A 391 9.25 -25.83 22.80
N PRO A 392 7.95 -25.54 22.62
CA PRO A 392 7.13 -26.11 21.54
C PRO A 392 7.31 -25.42 20.17
N VAL A 393 8.53 -25.04 19.79
CA VAL A 393 8.79 -24.33 18.52
C VAL A 393 8.35 -25.13 17.29
N ALA A 394 8.58 -26.45 17.27
CA ALA A 394 8.14 -27.30 16.16
C ALA A 394 6.61 -27.26 15.99
N THR A 395 5.89 -27.42 17.09
CA THR A 395 4.42 -27.35 17.14
C THR A 395 3.91 -26.00 16.64
N LEU A 396 4.53 -24.88 17.03
CA LEU A 396 4.15 -23.55 16.54
C LEU A 396 4.20 -23.49 15.00
N PHE A 397 5.28 -23.94 14.38
CA PHE A 397 5.43 -23.89 12.92
C PHE A 397 4.50 -24.86 12.20
N GLU A 398 4.24 -26.05 12.76
CA GLU A 398 3.26 -27.00 12.22
C GLU A 398 1.86 -26.40 12.20
N LEU A 399 1.42 -25.81 13.32
CA LEU A 399 0.11 -25.17 13.41
C LEU A 399 0.02 -23.94 12.49
N LEU A 400 1.06 -23.10 12.44
CA LEU A 400 1.07 -21.95 11.52
C LEU A 400 0.98 -22.40 10.05
N ALA A 401 1.66 -23.48 9.67
CA ALA A 401 1.53 -24.02 8.32
C ALA A 401 0.10 -24.52 8.03
N GLN A 402 -0.56 -25.15 9.00
CA GLN A 402 -1.95 -25.61 8.86
C GLN A 402 -2.96 -24.45 8.72
N HIS A 403 -2.72 -23.34 9.39
CA HIS A 403 -3.59 -22.15 9.31
C HIS A 403 -3.28 -21.25 8.10
N CYS A 404 -2.14 -21.46 7.42
CA CYS A 404 -1.80 -20.69 6.22
C CYS A 404 -2.65 -21.16 5.03
N GLN A 405 -3.23 -20.22 4.30
CA GLN A 405 -4.11 -20.55 3.19
C GLN A 405 -3.33 -20.71 1.89
N PRO A 406 -3.42 -21.86 1.19
CA PRO A 406 -2.63 -22.09 -0.01
C PRO A 406 -2.87 -21.11 -1.16
N HIS A 407 -4.08 -20.56 -1.27
CA HIS A 407 -4.48 -19.68 -2.39
C HIS A 407 -4.07 -18.21 -2.17
N THR A 408 -3.88 -17.78 -0.92
CA THR A 408 -3.46 -16.40 -0.61
C THR A 408 -2.02 -16.35 -0.08
N GLY A 409 -1.49 -17.46 0.43
CA GLY A 409 -0.23 -17.51 1.16
C GLY A 409 -0.23 -16.73 2.48
N LEU A 410 -1.40 -16.30 2.96
CA LEU A 410 -1.56 -15.53 4.20
C LEU A 410 -2.42 -16.26 5.23
N TRP A 411 -2.47 -15.70 6.44
CA TRP A 411 -3.36 -16.11 7.52
C TRP A 411 -4.55 -15.17 7.60
N GLY A 412 -5.76 -15.72 7.49
CA GLY A 412 -7.01 -14.95 7.46
C GLY A 412 -7.54 -14.70 6.05
N GLN A 413 -8.69 -14.03 5.95
CA GLN A 413 -9.40 -13.77 4.69
C GLN A 413 -9.68 -12.26 4.55
N PRO A 414 -9.79 -11.73 3.33
CA PRO A 414 -10.19 -10.35 3.16
C PRO A 414 -11.65 -10.17 3.57
N ASP A 415 -11.96 -9.03 4.18
CA ASP A 415 -13.32 -8.67 4.57
C ASP A 415 -13.86 -7.51 3.73
N SER A 416 -15.18 -7.31 3.71
CA SER A 416 -15.83 -6.29 2.88
C SER A 416 -15.50 -4.84 3.30
N ARG A 417 -15.00 -4.63 4.51
CA ARG A 417 -14.71 -3.30 5.08
C ARG A 417 -13.23 -2.91 4.88
N ASN A 418 -12.32 -3.85 5.11
CA ASN A 418 -10.87 -3.61 5.15
C ASN A 418 -10.14 -4.27 3.96
N GLY A 419 -10.82 -5.12 3.19
CA GLY A 419 -10.21 -5.93 2.14
C GLY A 419 -9.03 -6.72 2.69
N TRP A 420 -7.86 -6.61 2.06
CA TRP A 420 -6.64 -7.31 2.45
C TRP A 420 -5.91 -6.74 3.66
N LEU A 421 -6.32 -5.60 4.22
CA LEU A 421 -5.57 -4.92 5.27
C LEU A 421 -5.32 -5.80 6.50
N GLN A 422 -6.38 -6.39 7.06
CA GLN A 422 -6.26 -7.26 8.24
C GLN A 422 -5.36 -8.49 7.99
N PRO A 423 -5.58 -9.30 6.92
CA PRO A 423 -4.69 -10.42 6.61
C PRO A 423 -3.24 -10.02 6.36
N VAL A 424 -2.98 -8.90 5.66
CA VAL A 424 -1.61 -8.45 5.36
C VAL A 424 -0.90 -8.00 6.63
N ASN A 425 -1.56 -7.17 7.47
CA ASN A 425 -0.96 -6.71 8.71
C ASN A 425 -0.73 -7.88 9.70
N GLY A 426 -1.68 -8.84 9.76
CA GLY A 426 -1.54 -10.05 10.55
C GLY A 426 -0.40 -10.95 10.05
N ALA A 427 -0.30 -11.15 8.74
CA ALA A 427 0.77 -11.94 8.14
C ALA A 427 2.15 -11.32 8.39
N TYR A 428 2.29 -9.99 8.28
CA TYR A 428 3.54 -9.31 8.65
C TYR A 428 3.96 -9.63 10.10
N ARG A 429 3.03 -9.53 11.06
CA ARG A 429 3.27 -9.83 12.48
C ARG A 429 3.75 -11.27 12.68
N ILE A 430 3.07 -12.23 12.04
CA ILE A 430 3.44 -13.65 12.08
C ILE A 430 4.84 -13.83 11.49
N VAL A 431 5.08 -13.33 10.28
CA VAL A 431 6.36 -13.50 9.58
C VAL A 431 7.50 -12.90 10.39
N ARG A 432 7.36 -11.67 10.88
CA ARG A 432 8.40 -11.00 11.65
C ARG A 432 8.72 -11.73 12.96
N GLY A 433 7.71 -12.07 13.76
CA GLY A 433 7.90 -12.71 15.07
C GLY A 433 8.21 -14.21 15.02
N THR A 434 8.11 -14.84 13.83
CA THR A 434 8.38 -16.29 13.66
C THR A 434 9.31 -16.56 12.48
N TYR A 435 8.80 -16.64 11.25
CA TYR A 435 9.55 -17.08 10.08
C TYR A 435 10.85 -16.29 9.86
N ALA A 436 10.81 -14.96 9.87
CA ALA A 436 11.99 -14.12 9.73
C ALA A 436 12.93 -14.26 10.93
N GLN A 437 12.39 -14.21 12.15
CA GLN A 437 13.18 -14.32 13.37
C GLN A 437 13.94 -15.65 13.50
N PHE A 438 13.36 -16.74 13.00
CA PHE A 438 13.93 -18.08 13.00
C PHE A 438 14.63 -18.47 11.69
N GLY A 439 14.73 -17.55 10.72
CA GLY A 439 15.36 -17.83 9.42
C GLY A 439 14.66 -18.94 8.61
N ARG A 440 13.34 -19.10 8.78
CA ARG A 440 12.52 -20.13 8.12
C ARG A 440 11.72 -19.55 6.95
N ARG A 441 11.51 -20.34 5.91
CA ARG A 441 10.65 -19.97 4.78
C ARG A 441 9.18 -20.04 5.17
N VAL A 442 8.36 -19.14 4.64
CA VAL A 442 6.90 -19.20 4.77
C VAL A 442 6.32 -20.28 3.84
N PRO A 443 5.14 -20.83 4.17
CA PRO A 443 4.35 -21.62 3.23
C PRO A 443 3.87 -20.75 2.05
N HIS A 444 3.76 -21.34 0.85
CA HIS A 444 3.15 -20.71 -0.33
C HIS A 444 3.65 -19.28 -0.66
N PRO A 445 4.97 -19.08 -0.82
CA PRO A 445 5.55 -17.74 -0.96
C PRO A 445 5.06 -16.99 -2.21
N GLU A 446 4.77 -17.68 -3.31
CA GLU A 446 4.29 -17.06 -4.54
C GLU A 446 2.86 -16.50 -4.39
N SER A 447 1.97 -17.27 -3.75
CA SER A 447 0.62 -16.82 -3.43
C SER A 447 0.63 -15.62 -2.47
N ALA A 448 1.55 -15.61 -1.50
CA ALA A 448 1.74 -14.47 -0.61
C ALA A 448 2.15 -13.21 -1.40
N VAL A 449 3.08 -13.35 -2.36
CA VAL A 449 3.46 -12.26 -3.26
C VAL A 449 2.26 -11.75 -4.08
N ASP A 450 1.45 -12.65 -4.65
CA ASP A 450 0.28 -12.25 -5.42
C ASP A 450 -0.75 -11.48 -4.58
N THR A 451 -0.96 -11.90 -3.34
CA THR A 451 -1.86 -11.22 -2.40
C THR A 451 -1.30 -9.85 -1.99
N LEU A 452 0.00 -9.73 -1.73
CA LEU A 452 0.64 -8.43 -1.45
C LEU A 452 0.47 -7.46 -2.61
N HIS A 453 0.63 -7.92 -3.85
CA HIS A 453 0.39 -7.10 -5.05
C HIS A 453 -1.08 -6.73 -5.22
N ALA A 454 -2.02 -7.61 -4.86
CA ALA A 454 -3.44 -7.27 -4.81
C ALA A 454 -3.73 -6.18 -3.77
N HIS A 455 -3.12 -6.29 -2.58
CA HIS A 455 -3.24 -5.30 -1.51
C HIS A 455 -2.65 -3.93 -1.90
N ILE A 456 -1.45 -3.90 -2.49
CA ILE A 456 -0.84 -2.66 -3.01
C ILE A 456 -1.79 -1.94 -3.99
N ARG A 457 -2.40 -2.70 -4.90
CA ARG A 457 -3.37 -2.16 -5.88
C ARG A 457 -4.65 -1.65 -5.19
N GLN A 458 -5.16 -2.38 -4.18
CA GLN A 458 -6.32 -1.97 -3.40
C GLN A 458 -6.11 -0.60 -2.74
N PHE A 459 -4.90 -0.32 -2.23
CA PHE A 459 -4.56 0.92 -1.54
C PHE A 459 -3.85 1.95 -2.43
N GLY A 460 -3.95 1.80 -3.76
CA GLY A 460 -3.45 2.80 -4.70
C GLY A 460 -1.96 3.10 -4.55
N ASP A 461 -1.13 2.07 -4.36
CA ASP A 461 0.32 2.21 -4.15
C ASP A 461 0.65 3.08 -2.93
N PHE A 462 -0.25 3.12 -1.94
CA PHE A 462 -0.15 3.95 -0.73
C PHE A 462 0.19 5.43 -1.02
N ALA A 463 -0.29 5.94 -2.16
CA ALA A 463 0.05 7.27 -2.67
C ALA A 463 -0.78 8.40 -2.02
N GLU A 464 -1.80 8.08 -1.23
CA GLU A 464 -2.71 9.03 -0.60
C GLU A 464 -2.21 9.54 0.76
N ARG A 465 -2.71 10.71 1.20
CA ARG A 465 -2.53 11.21 2.57
C ARG A 465 -3.46 10.40 3.51
N GLY A 466 -2.90 9.77 4.53
CA GLY A 466 -3.65 8.98 5.52
C GLY A 466 -3.09 7.58 5.79
N VAL A 467 -2.11 7.13 5.00
CA VAL A 467 -1.36 5.90 5.24
C VAL A 467 -0.38 6.09 6.39
N ASP A 468 -0.38 5.14 7.33
CA ASP A 468 0.56 5.13 8.45
C ASP A 468 1.80 4.25 8.20
N ALA A 469 2.76 4.31 9.12
CA ALA A 469 3.99 3.51 9.03
C ALA A 469 3.71 2.00 8.99
N CYS A 470 2.73 1.50 9.76
CA CYS A 470 2.38 0.08 9.76
C CYS A 470 1.97 -0.38 8.37
N ASN A 471 1.07 0.34 7.70
CA ASN A 471 0.57 -0.08 6.39
C ASN A 471 1.69 -0.26 5.35
N VAL A 472 2.70 0.62 5.37
CA VAL A 472 3.82 0.54 4.43
C VAL A 472 4.81 -0.55 4.84
N LEU A 473 5.16 -0.64 6.13
CA LEU A 473 6.09 -1.64 6.62
C LEU A 473 5.59 -3.07 6.40
N ASP A 474 4.29 -3.28 6.60
CA ASP A 474 3.62 -4.57 6.46
C ASP A 474 3.62 -5.09 5.02
N VAL A 475 4.08 -4.28 4.06
CA VAL A 475 4.29 -4.66 2.65
C VAL A 475 5.76 -4.66 2.27
N VAL A 476 6.52 -3.61 2.62
CA VAL A 476 7.94 -3.49 2.30
C VAL A 476 8.73 -4.65 2.91
N HIS A 477 8.45 -5.00 4.18
CA HIS A 477 9.15 -6.09 4.84
C HIS A 477 8.85 -7.46 4.21
N PRO A 478 7.58 -7.88 3.99
CA PRO A 478 7.32 -9.14 3.30
C PRO A 478 7.87 -9.19 1.87
N ILE A 479 7.86 -8.10 1.09
CA ILE A 479 8.49 -8.10 -0.24
C ILE A 479 9.99 -8.37 -0.14
N ARG A 480 10.69 -7.68 0.78
CA ARG A 480 12.11 -7.91 1.04
C ARG A 480 12.36 -9.36 1.45
N PHE A 481 11.58 -9.86 2.41
CA PHE A 481 11.74 -11.19 2.99
C PHE A 481 11.46 -12.31 1.98
N LEU A 482 10.34 -12.21 1.25
CA LEU A 482 9.92 -13.19 0.24
C LEU A 482 10.83 -13.18 -0.99
N GLY A 483 11.45 -12.04 -1.31
CA GLY A 483 12.43 -11.94 -2.40
C GLY A 483 13.66 -12.85 -2.21
N GLY A 484 13.95 -13.29 -0.98
CA GLY A 484 14.96 -14.31 -0.69
C GLY A 484 14.45 -15.76 -0.86
N ALA A 485 13.14 -15.96 -0.94
CA ALA A 485 12.50 -17.28 -1.04
C ALA A 485 11.98 -17.59 -2.45
N THR A 486 11.58 -16.59 -3.24
CA THR A 486 11.09 -16.75 -4.61
C THR A 486 11.44 -15.53 -5.49
N ALA A 487 11.56 -15.75 -6.80
CA ALA A 487 11.71 -14.69 -7.81
C ALA A 487 10.35 -14.24 -8.39
N HIS A 488 9.25 -14.93 -8.08
CA HIS A 488 7.91 -14.63 -8.59
C HIS A 488 7.56 -13.16 -8.35
N ARG A 489 7.35 -12.41 -9.44
CA ARG A 489 6.96 -10.98 -9.44
C ARG A 489 7.81 -10.09 -8.52
N ARG A 490 9.08 -10.47 -8.32
CA ARG A 490 10.04 -9.73 -7.48
C ARG A 490 10.27 -8.32 -8.01
N ASP A 491 10.44 -8.18 -9.33
CA ASP A 491 10.71 -6.89 -9.98
C ASP A 491 9.58 -5.88 -9.75
N GLU A 492 8.32 -6.33 -9.77
CA GLU A 492 7.17 -5.48 -9.46
C GLU A 492 7.22 -4.99 -7.99
N GLY A 493 7.63 -5.87 -7.08
CA GLY A 493 7.78 -5.54 -5.65
C GLY A 493 8.94 -4.57 -5.40
N LEU A 494 10.08 -4.77 -6.07
CA LEU A 494 11.21 -3.85 -6.01
C LEU A 494 10.85 -2.48 -6.61
N ALA A 495 10.14 -2.45 -7.75
CA ALA A 495 9.66 -1.21 -8.33
C ALA A 495 8.67 -0.47 -7.40
N PHE A 496 7.83 -1.21 -6.66
CA PHE A 496 7.00 -0.63 -5.59
C PHE A 496 7.87 0.04 -4.52
N ILE A 497 8.83 -0.68 -3.95
CA ILE A 497 9.75 -0.16 -2.92
C ILE A 497 10.49 1.07 -3.42
N GLU A 498 11.02 1.01 -4.64
CA GLU A 498 11.74 2.10 -5.31
C GLU A 498 10.93 3.40 -5.35
N ARG A 499 9.62 3.31 -5.68
CA ARG A 499 8.70 4.45 -5.68
C ARG A 499 8.35 4.96 -4.28
N GLN A 500 8.38 4.09 -3.26
CA GLN A 500 8.08 4.48 -1.88
C GLN A 500 9.24 5.24 -1.23
N VAL A 501 10.51 4.90 -1.52
CA VAL A 501 11.68 5.55 -0.90
C VAL A 501 11.59 7.07 -0.90
N PRO A 502 11.48 7.79 -2.04
CA PRO A 502 11.43 9.25 -2.03
C PRO A 502 10.22 9.81 -1.27
N ARG A 503 9.08 9.11 -1.29
CA ARG A 503 7.87 9.52 -0.55
C ARG A 503 8.08 9.40 0.96
N ILE A 504 8.77 8.36 1.41
CA ILE A 504 9.10 8.15 2.82
C ILE A 504 10.10 9.20 3.27
N LEU A 505 11.20 9.40 2.52
CA LEU A 505 12.23 10.39 2.88
C LEU A 505 11.67 11.81 3.00
N ALA A 506 10.71 12.17 2.14
CA ALA A 506 10.03 13.47 2.16
C ALA A 506 9.17 13.71 3.41
N ARG A 507 8.85 12.66 4.21
CA ARG A 507 8.09 12.80 5.47
C ARG A 507 8.95 13.27 6.64
N TRP A 508 10.28 13.29 6.49
CA TRP A 508 11.17 13.67 7.56
C TRP A 508 11.07 15.15 7.88
N VAL A 509 10.95 15.47 9.17
CA VAL A 509 10.94 16.84 9.68
C VAL A 509 12.24 17.09 10.43
N ASP A 510 13.00 18.09 10.01
CA ASP A 510 14.29 18.42 10.64
C ASP A 510 14.17 18.70 12.13
N GLY A 511 15.07 18.09 12.90
CA GLY A 511 15.10 18.17 14.35
C GLY A 511 13.89 17.53 15.03
N ALA A 512 12.99 16.88 14.27
CA ALA A 512 11.78 16.28 14.79
C ALA A 512 11.51 14.83 14.40
N GLY A 513 12.09 14.34 13.32
CA GLY A 513 11.90 12.96 12.89
C GLY A 513 10.62 12.76 12.10
N PHE A 514 9.97 11.61 12.29
CA PHE A 514 8.76 11.24 11.55
C PHE A 514 7.50 11.21 12.41
N GLY A 515 6.38 11.65 11.83
CA GLY A 515 5.04 11.35 12.34
C GLY A 515 4.65 9.91 12.00
N PHE A 516 3.83 9.26 12.84
CA PHE A 516 3.41 7.88 12.60
C PHE A 516 2.53 7.76 11.35
N ALA A 517 1.49 8.60 11.24
CA ALA A 517 0.77 8.86 10.00
C ALA A 517 1.09 10.25 9.42
N ALA A 518 0.70 10.49 8.18
CA ALA A 518 0.96 11.76 7.48
C ALA A 518 0.39 13.01 8.17
N ALA A 519 -0.64 12.87 9.01
CA ALA A 519 -1.26 13.96 9.76
C ALA A 519 -0.74 14.09 11.19
N ASP A 520 0.05 13.11 11.66
CA ASP A 520 0.56 13.10 13.03
C ASP A 520 1.77 14.02 13.16
N ALA A 521 1.91 14.66 14.32
CA ALA A 521 3.15 15.36 14.61
C ALA A 521 4.27 14.33 14.84
N PRO A 522 5.53 14.66 14.48
CA PRO A 522 6.65 13.77 14.67
C PRO A 522 6.86 13.31 16.12
N GLY A 523 7.19 12.03 16.28
CA GLY A 523 7.41 11.37 17.56
C GLY A 523 8.32 10.15 17.44
N LEU A 524 8.64 9.52 18.56
CA LEU A 524 9.53 8.36 18.63
C LEU A 524 8.96 7.16 17.89
N GLN A 525 7.67 6.86 18.06
CA GLN A 525 7.03 5.72 17.41
C GLN A 525 7.10 5.84 15.88
N GLY A 526 6.74 7.02 15.35
CA GLY A 526 6.85 7.28 13.91
C GLY A 526 8.29 7.21 13.43
N THR A 527 9.22 7.82 14.18
CA THR A 527 10.65 7.86 13.82
C THR A 527 11.26 6.47 13.75
N GLU A 528 11.07 5.64 14.78
CA GLU A 528 11.57 4.27 14.83
C GLU A 528 11.04 3.46 13.63
N MET A 529 9.73 3.48 13.41
CA MET A 529 9.10 2.67 12.36
C MET A 529 9.48 3.12 10.94
N TRP A 530 9.49 4.42 10.65
CA TRP A 530 9.87 4.89 9.32
C TRP A 530 11.34 4.68 9.02
N LEU A 531 12.24 4.81 10.01
CA LEU A 531 13.65 4.45 9.83
C LEU A 531 13.82 2.96 9.54
N ALA A 532 13.07 2.09 10.24
CA ALA A 532 13.03 0.66 9.94
C ALA A 532 12.54 0.36 8.51
N ILE A 533 11.51 1.08 8.03
CA ILE A 533 11.04 0.95 6.64
C ILE A 533 12.12 1.38 5.65
N VAL A 534 12.79 2.52 5.88
CA VAL A 534 13.87 3.02 5.00
C VAL A 534 15.01 2.01 4.93
N ALA A 535 15.43 1.45 6.06
CA ALA A 535 16.47 0.42 6.09
C ALA A 535 16.05 -0.86 5.37
N THR A 536 14.82 -1.31 5.57
CA THR A 536 14.27 -2.49 4.89
C THR A 536 14.17 -2.27 3.37
N ALA A 537 13.75 -1.07 2.96
CA ALA A 537 13.68 -0.69 1.55
C ALA A 537 15.07 -0.60 0.90
N ALA A 538 16.03 0.01 1.59
CA ALA A 538 17.41 0.10 1.12
C ALA A 538 18.02 -1.30 0.96
N ASP A 539 17.83 -2.19 1.93
CA ASP A 539 18.31 -3.57 1.83
C ASP A 539 17.65 -4.34 0.67
N ALA A 540 16.33 -4.22 0.49
CA ALA A 540 15.63 -4.84 -0.63
C ALA A 540 16.16 -4.39 -2.01
N LEU A 541 16.56 -3.12 -2.12
CA LEU A 541 17.13 -2.53 -3.33
C LEU A 541 18.65 -2.78 -3.49
N GLY A 542 19.29 -3.43 -2.51
CA GLY A 542 20.75 -3.65 -2.53
C GLY A 542 21.59 -2.42 -2.13
N GLU A 543 20.96 -1.40 -1.53
CA GLU A 543 21.55 -0.12 -1.18
C GLU A 543 21.77 0.05 0.34
N GLY A 544 21.56 -1.00 1.14
CA GLY A 544 21.62 -0.93 2.61
C GLY A 544 22.93 -0.35 3.17
N ALA A 545 24.07 -0.60 2.52
CA ALA A 545 25.37 -0.07 2.93
C ALA A 545 25.48 1.47 2.82
N THR A 546 24.64 2.09 1.99
CA THR A 546 24.66 3.55 1.78
C THR A 546 24.01 4.34 2.91
N LEU A 547 23.15 3.69 3.70
CA LEU A 547 22.25 4.35 4.64
C LEU A 547 22.92 4.77 5.97
N GLY A 548 24.00 4.11 6.36
CA GLY A 548 24.74 4.43 7.59
C GLY A 548 24.07 4.03 8.91
N PHE A 549 22.91 3.36 8.86
CA PHE A 549 22.24 2.78 10.03
C PHE A 549 21.47 1.51 9.65
N SER A 550 21.15 0.66 10.64
CA SER A 550 20.38 -0.58 10.42
C SER A 550 19.58 -0.98 11.67
N PRO A 551 18.30 -1.37 11.56
CA PRO A 551 17.48 -1.79 12.69
C PRO A 551 18.05 -3.03 13.39
N ARG A 552 18.08 -2.99 14.72
CA ARG A 552 18.61 -4.09 15.55
C ARG A 552 17.55 -4.80 16.40
N GLY A 553 16.46 -4.13 16.78
CA GLY A 553 15.45 -4.66 17.69
C GLY A 553 14.33 -5.42 16.98
N VAL A 554 13.11 -4.90 17.08
CA VAL A 554 11.88 -5.55 16.59
C VAL A 554 11.87 -5.68 15.07
N HIS A 555 12.48 -4.73 14.37
CA HIS A 555 12.50 -4.66 12.90
C HIS A 555 13.83 -5.08 12.27
N ARG A 556 14.66 -5.86 12.99
CA ARG A 556 15.95 -6.36 12.46
C ARG A 556 15.78 -7.09 11.13
N LEU A 557 16.80 -7.00 10.27
CA LEU A 557 16.79 -7.64 8.94
C LEU A 557 17.28 -9.10 8.96
N ASP A 558 18.11 -9.44 9.95
CA ASP A 558 18.71 -10.75 10.10
C ASP A 558 17.95 -11.62 11.11
N PRO A 559 17.96 -12.96 10.94
CA PRO A 559 17.42 -13.87 11.94
C PRO A 559 18.03 -13.65 13.32
N PHE A 560 17.18 -13.63 14.34
CA PHE A 560 17.61 -13.59 15.73
C PHE A 560 18.06 -14.98 16.22
N VAL A 561 17.31 -16.01 15.85
CA VAL A 561 17.70 -17.39 16.08
C VAL A 561 18.60 -17.81 14.92
N ARG A 562 19.90 -17.86 15.19
CA ARG A 562 20.89 -18.42 14.27
C ARG A 562 21.02 -19.89 14.64
N ASP A 563 20.48 -20.78 13.82
CA ASP A 563 20.83 -22.20 13.97
C ASP A 563 22.34 -22.31 13.70
N GLU A 564 23.11 -22.70 14.71
CA GLU A 564 24.47 -23.20 14.51
C GLU A 564 24.34 -24.46 13.66
N ARG A 565 24.49 -24.32 12.34
CA ARG A 565 24.79 -25.42 11.43
C ARG A 565 26.17 -25.23 10.87
#